data_AF-A0A160DRZ4-F1
#
_entry.id   AF-A0A160DRZ4-F1
#
_cell.length_a   1.000
_cell.length_b   1.000
_cell.length_c   1.000
_cell.angle_alpha   90.00
_cell.angle_beta   90.00
_cell.angle_gamma   90.00
#
_symmetry.space_group_name_H-M   'P 1'
#
loop_
_entity.id
_entity.type
_entity.pdbx_description
1 polymer ?
#
loop_
_entity_poly.entity_id
_entity_poly.type
_entity_poly.pdbx_seq_one_letter_code
_entity_poly.pdbx_strand_id
1 'polypeptide(L)'
;MTVPTHELLLALRAPNSGWLAAVVCALDEAMRDPEFGPAQRALLGRLLEADEIPAPVADAATARLHAFEKAVQSLYDSMLDALPAVEAETTVRRPNLTVCGGTAA
;
A
#
# COMPACT_ATOMS: atom_id res chain seq x y z
N MET A 1 -17.01 -9.47 -13.63
CA MET A 1 -16.83 -8.01 -13.78
C MET A 1 -17.06 -7.35 -12.44
N THR A 2 -15.98 -7.00 -11.73
CA THR A 2 -16.06 -6.12 -10.57
C THR A 2 -16.17 -4.71 -11.12
N VAL A 3 -17.32 -4.06 -10.89
CA VAL A 3 -17.52 -2.65 -11.27
C VAL A 3 -16.37 -1.84 -10.67
N PRO A 4 -15.66 -0.99 -11.43
CA PRO A 4 -14.67 -0.10 -10.83
C PRO A 4 -15.38 0.65 -9.71
N THR A 5 -14.88 0.49 -8.49
CA THR A 5 -15.42 1.20 -7.33
C THR A 5 -15.40 2.68 -7.68
N HIS A 6 -16.58 3.30 -7.68
CA HIS A 6 -16.77 4.69 -8.13
C HIS A 6 -15.74 5.64 -7.50
N GLU A 7 -15.31 5.31 -6.28
CA GLU A 7 -14.22 5.92 -5.50
C GLU A 7 -12.87 5.98 -6.23
N LEU A 8 -12.44 4.89 -6.89
CA LEU A 8 -11.14 4.85 -7.58
C LEU A 8 -11.15 5.77 -8.81
N LEU A 9 -12.25 5.75 -9.58
CA LEU A 9 -12.43 6.65 -10.72
C LEU A 9 -12.50 8.12 -10.26
N LEU A 10 -13.15 8.38 -9.12
CA LEU A 10 -13.23 9.72 -8.55
C LEU A 10 -11.85 10.20 -8.09
N ALA A 11 -11.07 9.33 -7.45
CA ALA A 11 -9.71 9.63 -7.06
C ALA A 11 -8.84 9.96 -8.28
N LEU A 12 -8.86 9.14 -9.33
CA LEU A 12 -8.03 9.38 -10.52
C LEU A 12 -8.38 10.67 -11.28
N ARG A 13 -9.60 11.19 -11.13
CA ARG A 13 -10.02 12.48 -11.73
C ARG A 13 -9.55 13.70 -10.93
N ALA A 14 -9.29 13.55 -9.64
CA ALA A 14 -8.84 14.65 -8.80
C ALA A 14 -7.33 14.89 -9.03
N PRO A 15 -6.90 16.08 -9.47
CA PRO A 15 -5.49 16.35 -9.81
C PRO A 15 -4.55 16.24 -8.60
N ASN A 16 -5.09 16.39 -7.39
CA ASN A 16 -4.34 16.31 -6.14
C ASN A 16 -4.51 14.95 -5.45
N SER A 17 -5.08 13.94 -6.13
CA SER A 17 -5.25 12.63 -5.49
C SER A 17 -3.93 11.88 -5.41
N GLY A 18 -3.75 11.16 -4.30
CA GLY A 18 -2.62 10.25 -4.14
C GLY A 18 -2.60 9.15 -5.19
N TRP A 19 -3.77 8.72 -5.69
CA TRP A 19 -3.87 7.70 -6.73
C TRP A 19 -3.33 8.17 -8.08
N LEU A 20 -3.68 9.38 -8.50
CA LEU A 20 -3.11 9.96 -9.73
C LEU A 20 -1.60 10.19 -9.56
N ALA A 21 -1.17 10.70 -8.41
CA ALA A 21 0.25 10.87 -8.11
C ALA A 21 1.03 9.54 -8.19
N ALA A 22 0.48 8.46 -7.63
CA ALA A 22 1.09 7.14 -7.68
C ALA A 22 1.24 6.62 -9.12
N VAL A 23 0.21 6.80 -9.96
CA VAL A 23 0.29 6.44 -11.39
C VAL A 23 1.38 7.24 -12.10
N VAL A 24 1.47 8.55 -11.85
CA VAL A 24 2.50 9.41 -12.45
C VAL A 24 3.90 8.96 -12.02
N CYS A 25 4.11 8.69 -10.74
CA CYS A 25 5.40 8.20 -10.23
C CYS A 25 5.79 6.85 -10.85
N ALA A 26 4.85 5.90 -10.93
CA ALA A 26 5.11 4.59 -11.54
C ALA A 26 5.47 4.70 -13.02
N LEU A 27 4.82 5.60 -13.76
CA LEU A 27 5.15 5.86 -15.16
C LEU A 27 6.54 6.50 -15.31
N ASP A 28 6.87 7.48 -14.46
CA ASP A 28 8.20 8.10 -14.47
C ASP A 28 9.31 7.08 -14.17
N GLU A 29 9.10 6.19 -13.21
CA GLU A 29 10.02 5.09 -12.92
C GLU A 29 10.17 4.14 -14.11
N ALA A 30 9.04 3.74 -14.73
CA ALA A 30 9.07 2.91 -15.93
C ALA A 30 9.80 3.60 -17.09
N MET A 31 9.72 4.93 -17.22
CA MET A 31 10.48 5.66 -18.25
C MET A 31 12.00 5.57 -18.04
N ARG A 32 12.45 5.39 -16.79
CA ARG A 32 13.86 5.26 -16.42
C ARG A 32 14.38 3.82 -16.49
N ASP A 33 13.49 2.83 -16.60
CA ASP A 33 13.85 1.40 -16.70
C ASP A 33 14.29 1.04 -18.14
N PRO A 34 15.53 0.53 -18.34
CA PRO A 34 15.99 0.03 -19.63
C PRO A 34 15.17 -1.15 -20.19
N GLU A 35 14.59 -1.97 -19.32
CA GLU A 35 13.78 -3.13 -19.71
C GLU A 35 12.37 -2.71 -20.15
N PHE A 36 11.93 -1.51 -19.76
CA PHE A 36 10.70 -0.88 -20.23
C PHE A 36 10.92 -0.17 -21.57
N GLY A 37 11.18 -0.99 -22.58
CA GLY A 37 11.57 -0.58 -23.92
C GLY A 37 10.43 -0.05 -24.81
N PRO A 38 10.74 0.25 -26.09
CA PRO A 38 9.80 0.85 -27.03
C PRO A 38 8.52 0.04 -27.25
N ALA A 39 8.59 -1.29 -27.20
CA ALA A 39 7.45 -2.17 -27.41
C ALA A 39 6.41 -2.04 -26.29
N GLN A 40 6.85 -2.00 -25.03
CA GLN A 40 6.00 -1.84 -23.85
C GLN A 40 5.35 -0.44 -23.84
N ARG A 41 6.13 0.59 -24.18
CA ARG A 41 5.63 1.98 -24.31
C ARG A 41 4.57 2.10 -25.39
N ALA A 42 4.80 1.49 -26.56
CA ALA A 42 3.83 1.47 -27.65
C ALA A 42 2.56 0.71 -27.27
N LEU A 43 2.67 -0.39 -26.54
CA LEU A 43 1.50 -1.12 -26.02
C LEU A 43 0.68 -0.24 -25.07
N LEU A 44 1.34 0.40 -24.10
CA LEU A 44 0.68 1.28 -23.14
C LEU A 44 0.00 2.46 -23.85
N GLY A 45 0.68 3.10 -24.81
CA GLY A 45 0.10 4.18 -25.62
C GLY A 45 -1.17 3.75 -26.33
N ARG A 46 -1.16 2.59 -27.01
CA ARG A 46 -2.36 2.04 -27.66
C ARG A 46 -3.49 1.75 -26.68
N LEU A 47 -3.18 1.29 -25.46
CA LEU A 47 -4.19 1.04 -24.44
C LEU A 47 -4.81 2.33 -23.89
N LEU A 48 -4.03 3.41 -23.82
CA LEU A 48 -4.52 4.74 -23.40
C LEU A 48 -5.35 5.44 -24.48
N GLU A 49 -5.03 5.19 -25.76
CA GLU A 49 -5.79 5.71 -26.91
C GLU A 49 -7.04 4.90 -27.23
N ALA A 50 -7.10 3.64 -26.79
CA ALA A 50 -8.26 2.78 -27.01
C ALA A 50 -9.42 3.19 -26.10
N ASP A 51 -10.65 3.12 -26.63
CA ASP A 51 -11.88 3.32 -25.85
C ASP A 51 -12.11 2.21 -24.80
N GLU A 52 -11.45 1.05 -24.96
CA GLU A 52 -11.58 -0.09 -24.06
C GLU A 52 -10.28 -0.91 -23.95
N ILE A 53 -9.98 -1.41 -22.75
CA ILE A 53 -8.88 -2.37 -22.52
C ILE A 53 -9.37 -3.76 -22.94
N PRO A 54 -8.65 -4.48 -23.83
CA PRO A 54 -9.04 -5.83 -24.23
C PRO A 54 -9.20 -6.76 -23.03
N ALA A 55 -10.32 -7.50 -22.97
CA ALA A 55 -10.64 -8.39 -21.86
C ALA A 55 -9.49 -9.34 -21.43
N PRO A 56 -8.75 -9.99 -22.35
CA PRO A 56 -7.62 -10.85 -21.94
C PRO A 56 -6.51 -10.10 -21.22
N VAL A 57 -6.30 -8.82 -21.55
CA VAL A 57 -5.31 -7.95 -20.89
C VAL A 57 -5.81 -7.58 -19.50
N ALA A 58 -7.08 -7.20 -19.37
CA ALA A 58 -7.70 -6.86 -18.09
C ALA A 58 -7.73 -8.05 -17.13
N ASP A 59 -8.08 -9.25 -17.61
CA ASP A 59 -8.11 -10.48 -16.82
C ASP A 59 -6.69 -10.84 -16.34
N ALA A 60 -5.70 -10.77 -17.23
CA ALA A 60 -4.33 -11.05 -16.87
C ALA A 60 -3.75 -10.02 -15.88
N ALA A 61 -4.12 -8.74 -16.01
CA ALA A 61 -3.74 -7.70 -15.04
C ALA A 61 -4.38 -7.96 -13.68
N THR A 62 -5.67 -8.28 -13.65
CA THR A 62 -6.42 -8.60 -12.42
C THR A 62 -5.84 -9.82 -11.71
N ALA A 63 -5.53 -10.88 -12.45
CA ALA A 63 -4.92 -12.09 -11.89
C ALA A 63 -3.55 -11.79 -11.26
N ARG A 64 -2.72 -10.96 -11.91
CA ARG A 64 -1.41 -10.54 -11.36
C ARG A 64 -1.57 -9.66 -10.12
N LEU A 65 -2.54 -8.75 -10.11
CA LEU A 65 -2.82 -7.91 -8.95
C LEU A 65 -3.27 -8.76 -7.76
N HIS A 66 -4.19 -9.71 -7.95
CA HIS A 66 -4.61 -10.63 -6.89
C HIS A 66 -3.44 -11.49 -6.37
N ALA A 67 -2.53 -11.92 -7.25
CA ALA A 67 -1.34 -12.66 -6.83
C ALA A 67 -0.39 -11.77 -6.01
N PHE A 68 -0.22 -10.51 -6.40
CA PHE A 68 0.55 -9.53 -5.66
C PHE A 68 -0.05 -9.25 -4.29
N GLU A 69 -1.36 -9.01 -4.19
CA GLU A 69 -2.06 -8.79 -2.92
C GLU A 69 -1.87 -9.97 -1.95
N LYS A 70 -1.98 -11.20 -2.45
CA LYS A 70 -1.69 -12.40 -1.67
C LYS A 70 -0.24 -12.46 -1.19
N ALA A 71 0.71 -12.08 -2.03
CA ALA A 71 2.13 -12.06 -1.67
C ALA A 71 2.41 -11.01 -0.58
N VAL A 72 1.82 -9.82 -0.69
CA VAL A 72 1.94 -8.76 0.31
C VAL A 72 1.30 -9.18 1.64
N GLN A 73 0.11 -9.79 1.61
CA GLN A 73 -0.54 -10.30 2.82
C GLN A 73 0.34 -11.35 3.51
N SER A 74 0.85 -12.31 2.75
CA SER A 74 1.77 -13.35 3.27
C SER A 74 3.04 -12.75 3.89
N LEU A 75 3.61 -11.71 3.26
CA LEU A 75 4.75 -10.99 3.81
C LEU A 75 4.40 -10.31 5.14
N TYR A 76 3.25 -9.65 5.21
CA TYR A 76 2.77 -9.00 6.42
C TYR A 76 2.56 -9.99 7.56
N ASP A 77 1.87 -11.11 7.29
CA ASP A 77 1.63 -12.17 8.28
C ASP A 77 2.95 -12.73 8.82
N SER A 78 3.92 -13.00 7.93
CA SER A 78 5.28 -13.44 8.31
C SER A 78 6.01 -12.41 9.18
N MET A 79 5.86 -11.11 8.89
CA MET A 79 6.45 -10.06 9.72
C MET A 79 5.80 -9.95 11.10
N LEU A 80 4.50 -10.21 11.22
CA LEU A 80 3.83 -10.24 12.53
C LEU A 80 4.25 -11.44 13.37
N ASP A 81 4.35 -12.62 12.75
CA ASP A 81 4.80 -13.84 13.44
C ASP A 81 6.26 -13.73 13.90
N ALA A 82 7.07 -12.89 13.25
CA ALA A 82 8.45 -12.61 13.63
C ALA A 82 8.60 -11.59 14.78
N LEU A 83 7.53 -10.89 15.19
CA LEU A 83 7.57 -10.04 16.37
C LEU A 83 7.50 -10.94 17.63
N PRO A 84 8.52 -10.95 18.50
CA PRO A 84 8.42 -11.71 19.73
C PRO A 84 7.22 -11.20 20.52
N ALA A 85 6.39 -12.12 21.02
CA ALA A 85 5.32 -11.80 21.94
C ALA A 85 5.91 -10.96 23.07
N VAL A 86 5.54 -9.68 23.12
CA VAL A 86 5.91 -8.82 24.23
C VAL A 86 5.15 -9.36 25.43
N GLU A 87 5.79 -10.24 26.20
CA GLU A 87 5.29 -10.64 27.51
C GLU A 87 5.09 -9.36 28.31
N ALA A 88 3.82 -9.04 28.57
CA ALA A 88 3.40 -7.91 29.35
C ALA A 88 3.68 -8.18 30.83
N GLU A 89 4.95 -8.24 31.23
CA GLU A 89 5.34 -8.30 32.63
C GLU A 89 6.44 -7.29 32.92
N THR A 90 6.03 -6.03 33.07
CA THR A 90 6.72 -5.13 33.98
C THR A 90 5.73 -4.72 35.06
N THR A 91 5.62 -5.55 36.10
CA THR A 91 5.15 -5.08 37.40
C THR A 91 6.15 -4.04 37.88
N VAL A 92 5.93 -2.77 37.50
CA VAL A 92 6.63 -1.64 38.08
C VAL A 92 6.26 -1.61 39.56
N ARG A 93 7.17 -2.08 40.40
CA ARG A 93 7.05 -2.03 41.86
C ARG A 93 7.03 -0.55 42.24
N ARG A 94 5.83 0.02 42.41
CA ARG A 94 5.68 1.44 42.77
C ARG A 94 6.47 1.69 44.07
N PRO A 95 7.45 2.60 44.08
CA PRO A 95 8.16 2.93 45.30
C PRO A 95 7.16 3.55 46.29
N ASN A 96 7.19 3.06 47.53
CA ASN A 96 6.33 3.56 48.61
C ASN A 96 6.84 4.94 49.02
N LEU A 97 6.18 6.00 48.56
CA LEU A 97 6.48 7.36 48.98
C LEU A 97 5.86 7.61 50.36
N THR A 98 6.66 7.53 51.41
CA THR A 98 6.26 7.99 52.75
C THR A 98 6.30 9.52 52.79
N VAL A 99 5.14 10.15 52.93
CA VAL A 99 5.02 11.61 53.12
C VAL A 99 5.40 11.95 54.56
N CYS A 100 6.56 12.57 54.76
CA CYS A 100 6.93 13.20 56.03
C CYS A 100 6.28 14.58 56.13
N GLY A 101 5.01 14.62 56.54
CA GLY A 101 4.33 15.87 56.91
C GLY A 101 4.81 16.36 58.28
N GLY A 102 5.70 17.35 58.28
CA GLY A 102 6.01 18.14 59.47
C GLY A 102 5.20 19.44 59.46
N THR A 103 4.31 19.61 60.43
CA THR A 103 3.79 20.91 60.92
C THR A 103 3.40 20.70 62.38
N ALA A 104 4.19 21.24 63.31
CA ALA A 104 3.97 22.54 63.96
C ALA A 104 2.98 22.45 65.14
N ALA A 105 3.54 22.45 66.35
CA ALA A 105 2.92 22.95 67.57
C ALA A 105 4.02 23.63 68.40
#